data_AF-A0A528TER4-F1
#
_entry.id   AF-A0A528TER4-F1
#
_cell.length_a   1.000
_cell.length_b   1.000
_cell.length_c   1.000
_cell.angle_alpha   90.00
_cell.angle_beta   90.00
_cell.angle_gamma   90.00
#
_symmetry.space_group_name_H-M   'P 1'
#
loop_
_entity.id
_entity.type
_entity.pdbx_description
1 polymer ?
#
loop_
_entity_poly.entity_id
_entity_poly.type
_entity_poly.pdbx_seq_one_letter_code
_entity_poly.pdbx_strand_id
1 'polypeptide(L)' 'LPQYPSNALNYNLTWSTDGVINEYCEPCEAIVEGELVEVPPLEEREEFSLDGVTYEAFNTSGGLGTLAETLKGKVR' A
#
# COMPACT_ATOMS: atom_id res chain seq x y z
N LEU A 1 8.49 -7.84 -5.48
CA LEU A 1 7.64 -8.36 -6.60
C LEU A 1 8.45 -9.34 -7.44
N PRO A 2 7.84 -10.39 -8.01
CA PRO A 2 8.55 -11.35 -8.85
C PRO A 2 9.13 -10.66 -10.09
N GLN A 3 10.40 -10.93 -10.40
CA GLN A 3 11.05 -10.43 -11.62
C GLN A 3 10.43 -11.05 -12.89
N TYR A 4 9.89 -12.27 -12.78
CA TYR A 4 9.22 -13.01 -13.85
C TYR A 4 7.90 -13.60 -13.33
N PRO A 5 6.79 -12.83 -13.30
CA PRO A 5 5.50 -13.36 -12.89
C PRO A 5 4.98 -14.39 -13.91
N SER A 6 4.45 -15.52 -13.43
CA SER A 6 3.95 -16.61 -14.28
C SER A 6 2.56 -17.10 -13.88
N ASN A 7 1.89 -16.43 -12.96
CA ASN A 7 0.59 -16.82 -12.43
C ASN A 7 -0.45 -15.69 -12.62
N ALA A 8 -1.73 -16.03 -12.44
CA ALA A 8 -2.84 -15.12 -12.70
C ALA A 8 -2.85 -13.86 -11.81
N LEU A 9 -2.16 -13.89 -10.65
CA LEU A 9 -2.08 -12.77 -9.73
C LEU A 9 -0.86 -11.89 -9.97
N ASN A 10 0.05 -12.29 -10.87
CA ASN A 10 1.36 -11.68 -11.05
C ASN A 10 2.14 -11.47 -9.74
N TYR A 11 1.87 -12.30 -8.73
CA TYR A 11 2.41 -12.13 -7.38
C TYR A 11 3.09 -13.42 -6.90
N ASN A 12 4.13 -13.29 -6.09
CA ASN A 12 4.78 -14.43 -5.46
C ASN A 12 4.56 -14.38 -3.95
N LEU A 13 3.98 -15.43 -3.38
CA LEU A 13 3.71 -15.52 -1.95
C LEU A 13 4.95 -16.02 -1.21
N THR A 14 5.72 -15.08 -0.67
CA THR A 14 6.91 -15.38 0.17
C THR A 14 6.66 -15.15 1.66
N TRP A 15 5.46 -14.70 2.03
CA TRP A 15 5.03 -14.38 3.40
C TRP A 15 3.62 -14.92 3.68
N SER A 16 3.10 -14.64 4.88
CA SER A 16 1.76 -15.06 5.29
C SER A 16 0.68 -14.50 4.38
N THR A 17 -0.07 -15.37 3.72
CA THR A 17 -1.23 -15.01 2.91
C THR A 17 -2.29 -14.29 3.74
N ASP A 18 -2.53 -14.73 4.98
CA ASP A 18 -3.52 -14.11 5.87
C ASP A 18 -3.13 -12.66 6.22
N GLY A 19 -1.82 -12.39 6.37
CA GLY A 19 -1.31 -11.05 6.61
C GLY A 19 -1.57 -10.11 5.44
N VAL A 20 -1.24 -10.55 4.22
CA VAL A 20 -1.47 -9.77 3.00
C VAL A 20 -2.97 -9.48 2.80
N ILE A 21 -3.83 -10.47 3.06
CA ILE A 21 -5.28 -10.26 2.97
C ILE A 21 -5.74 -9.22 4.00
N ASN A 22 -5.24 -9.30 5.25
CA ASN A 22 -5.58 -8.35 6.29
C ASN A 22 -5.18 -6.91 5.91
N GLU A 23 -4.01 -6.73 5.28
CA GLU A 23 -3.55 -5.43 4.78
C GLU A 23 -4.52 -4.79 3.77
N TYR A 24 -5.27 -5.61 3.03
CA TYR A 24 -6.25 -5.18 2.03
C TYR A 24 -7.67 -5.02 2.58
N CYS A 25 -7.92 -5.37 3.85
CA CYS A 25 -9.25 -5.31 4.45
C CYS A 25 -9.38 -4.27 5.57
N GLU A 26 -8.29 -4.00 6.30
CA GLU A 26 -8.31 -3.05 7.40
C GLU A 26 -8.18 -1.58 6.93
N PRO A 27 -8.74 -0.61 7.67
CA PRO A 27 -8.55 0.81 7.40
C PRO A 27 -7.08 1.20 7.32
N CYS A 28 -6.76 2.12 6.40
CA CYS A 28 -5.39 2.60 6.19
C CYS A 28 -5.23 3.98 6.82
N GLU A 29 -4.11 4.21 7.51
CA GLU A 29 -3.74 5.54 7.99
C GLU A 29 -3.07 6.33 6.86
N ALA A 30 -3.40 7.61 6.72
CA ALA A 30 -2.75 8.52 5.79
C ALA A 30 -2.66 9.93 6.38
N ILE A 31 -1.72 10.74 5.87
CA ILE A 31 -1.73 12.19 6.11
C ILE A 31 -2.22 12.85 4.83
N VAL A 32 -3.36 13.53 4.90
CA VAL A 32 -3.98 14.24 3.77
C VAL A 32 -4.15 15.70 4.16
N GLU A 33 -3.55 16.60 3.38
CA GLU A 33 -3.56 18.05 3.66
C GLU A 33 -3.02 18.38 5.06
N GLY A 34 -2.05 17.60 5.53
CA GLY A 34 -1.41 17.74 6.83
C GLY A 34 -2.15 17.16 8.03
N GLU A 35 -3.32 16.58 7.81
CA GLU A 35 -4.14 15.94 8.86
C GLU A 35 -4.06 14.41 8.77
N LEU A 36 -3.98 13.75 9.93
CA LEU A 36 -4.04 12.29 10.01
C LEU A 36 -5.48 11.83 9.81
N VAL A 37 -5.71 10.98 8.82
CA VAL A 37 -7.03 10.47 8.44
C VAL A 37 -6.99 8.97 8.18
N GLU A 38 -8.16 8.32 8.27
CA GLU A 38 -8.35 6.95 7.81
C GLU A 38 -8.88 6.98 6.37
N VAL A 39 -8.28 6.17 5.49
CA VAL A 39 -8.69 5.99 4.10
C VAL A 39 -9.05 4.51 3.84
N PRO A 40 -9.99 4.24 2.91
CA PRO A 40 -10.36 2.88 2.57
C PRO A 40 -9.20 2.11 1.93
N PRO A 41 -9.02 0.81 2.26
CA PRO A 41 -8.06 -0.03 1.56
C PRO A 41 -8.51 -0.29 0.11
N LEU A 42 -7.57 -0.65 -0.76
CA LEU A 42 -7.80 -0.91 -2.20
C LEU A 42 -8.29 0.28 -3.03
N GLU A 43 -8.42 1.46 -2.43
CA GLU A 43 -8.80 2.69 -3.12
C GLU A 43 -7.59 3.53 -3.52
N GLU A 44 -7.85 4.59 -4.29
CA GLU A 44 -6.83 5.51 -4.81
C GLU A 44 -5.80 4.80 -5.70
N ARG A 45 -6.28 3.80 -6.47
CA ARG A 45 -5.43 3.02 -7.37
C ARG A 45 -4.75 3.92 -8.40
N GLU A 46 -3.43 3.90 -8.38
CA GLU A 46 -2.57 4.58 -9.34
C GLU A 46 -1.74 3.59 -10.16
N GLU A 47 -1.39 3.99 -11.37
CA GLU A 47 -0.48 3.26 -12.25
C GLU A 47 0.77 4.09 -12.49
N PHE A 48 1.94 3.46 -12.38
CA PHE A 48 3.20 4.09 -12.74
C PHE A 48 4.10 3.10 -13.47
N SER A 49 5.06 3.64 -14.24
CA SER A 49 6.05 2.82 -14.92
C SER A 49 7.44 3.09 -14.36
N LEU A 50 8.17 2.03 -14.05
CA LEU A 50 9.56 2.08 -13.64
C LEU A 50 10.35 1.06 -14.46
N ASP A 51 11.43 1.52 -15.11
CA ASP A 51 12.28 0.70 -15.99
C ASP A 51 11.50 -0.09 -17.08
N GLY A 52 10.42 0.51 -17.60
CA GLY A 52 9.58 -0.10 -18.63
C GLY A 52 8.60 -1.16 -18.11
N VAL A 53 8.53 -1.38 -16.79
CA VAL A 53 7.54 -2.22 -16.14
C VAL A 53 6.44 -1.35 -15.56
N THR A 54 5.18 -1.68 -15.84
CA THR A 54 4.02 -1.00 -15.25
C THR A 54 3.66 -1.65 -13.92
N TYR A 55 3.45 -0.82 -12.91
CA TYR A 55 3.05 -1.17 -11.56
C TYR A 55 1.74 -0.49 -11.21
N GLU A 56 1.04 -1.11 -10.25
CA GLU A 56 -0.15 -0.58 -9.63
C GLU A 56 0.13 -0.37 -8.15
N ALA A 57 -0.34 0.74 -7.60
CA ALA A 57 -0.28 1.03 -6.17
C ALA A 57 -1.65 1.50 -5.69
N PHE A 58 -1.95 1.24 -4.43
CA PHE A 58 -3.21 1.60 -3.75
C PHE A 58 -2.99 1.55 -2.23
N ASN A 59 -3.99 1.98 -1.48
CA ASN A 59 -3.91 2.03 -0.01
C ASN A 59 -3.87 0.65 0.65
N THR A 60 -2.83 0.40 1.46
CA THR A 60 -2.63 -0.82 2.25
C THR A 60 -2.37 -0.49 3.72
N SER A 61 -2.98 -1.23 4.64
CA SER A 61 -2.82 -0.97 6.08
C SER A 61 -1.52 -1.53 6.64
N GLY A 62 -1.13 -1.08 7.84
CA GLY A 62 0.01 -1.63 8.60
C GLY A 62 1.41 -1.19 8.13
N GLY A 63 1.58 -0.73 6.89
CA GLY A 63 2.88 -0.38 6.33
C GLY A 63 3.56 0.85 6.96
N LEU A 64 2.79 1.80 7.50
CA LEU A 64 3.33 3.05 8.05
C LEU A 64 3.91 2.91 9.46
N GLY A 65 3.48 1.92 10.24
CA GLY A 65 3.86 1.81 11.65
C GLY A 65 3.61 3.11 12.42
N THR A 66 4.63 3.67 13.08
CA THR A 66 4.51 4.95 13.81
C THR A 66 4.82 6.19 12.96
N LEU A 67 5.04 6.03 11.66
CA LEU A 67 5.49 7.12 10.78
C LEU A 67 4.44 8.23 10.67
N ALA A 68 3.17 7.87 10.55
CA ALA A 68 2.08 8.82 10.42
C ALA A 68 1.99 9.75 11.65
N GLU A 69 2.07 9.20 12.86
CA GLU A 69 2.15 9.98 14.09
C GLU A 69 3.43 10.80 14.21
N THR A 70 4.57 10.24 13.79
CA THR A 70 5.88 10.92 13.86
C THR A 70 5.93 12.16 12.96
N LEU A 71 5.22 12.12 11.83
CA LEU A 71 5.15 13.18 10.82
C LEU A 71 3.93 14.08 10.93
N LYS A 72 3.05 13.85 11.91
CA LYS A 72 1.87 14.68 12.16
C LYS A 72 2.22 16.16 12.29
N GLY A 73 1.60 17.00 11.46
CA GLY A 73 1.84 18.44 11.39
C GLY A 73 3.20 18.85 10.81
N LYS A 74 4.00 17.91 10.27
CA LYS A 74 5.30 18.18 9.64
C LYS A 74 5.29 17.99 8.12
N VAL A 75 4.34 17.22 7.60
CA VAL A 75 4.14 16.96 6.18
C VAL A 75 2.71 17.35 5.79
N ARG A 76 2.47 17.61 4.50
CA ARG A 76 1.17 18.01 3.95
C ARG A 76 0.73 17.04 2.89
#